data_AF-A0A8S8XU95-F1
#
_entry.id   AF-A0A8S8XU95-F1
#
_cell.length_a   1.000
_cell.length_b   1.000
_cell.length_c   1.000
_cell.angle_alpha   90.00
_cell.angle_beta   90.00
_cell.angle_gamma   90.00
#
_symmetry.space_group_name_H-M   'P 1'
#
loop_
_entity.id
_entity.type
_entity.pdbx_description
1 polymer ?
#
loop_
_entity_poly.entity_id
_entity_poly.type
_entity_poly.pdbx_seq_one_letter_code
_entity_poly.pdbx_strand_id
1 'polypeptide(L)' 'MANAGRNTGGSQFFLTTVATPWLNGNHAVFGEVVDGMDVVTAIERCRKLPGDRPAEPQQIISCTVVQ' A
#
# COMPACT_ATOMS: atom_id res chain seq x y z
N MET A 1 1.42 6.63 -4.21
CA MET A 1 0.70 6.08 -5.39
C MET A 1 1.67 5.22 -6.21
N ALA A 2 1.31 3.98 -6.52
CA ALA A 2 2.14 3.11 -7.37
C ALA A 2 2.05 3.57 -8.83
N ASN A 3 3.14 3.42 -9.59
CA ASN A 3 3.20 3.80 -11.01
C ASN A 3 4.29 3.00 -11.73
N ALA A 4 4.29 3.05 -13.07
CA ALA A 4 5.30 2.47 -13.95
C ALA A 4 6.14 3.55 -14.65
N GLY A 5 6.31 4.71 -14.01
CA GLY A 5 6.95 5.90 -14.57
C GLY A 5 6.09 7.16 -14.48
N ARG A 6 6.65 8.29 -14.89
CA ARG A 6 6.00 9.61 -14.79
C ARG A 6 4.63 9.60 -15.47
N ASN A 7 3.63 10.14 -14.80
CA ASN A 7 2.25 10.26 -15.29
C ASN A 7 1.55 8.93 -15.62
N THR A 8 1.95 7.81 -14.99
CA THR A 8 1.29 6.49 -15.14
C THR A 8 0.52 6.06 -13.89
N GLY A 9 0.13 7.03 -13.07
CA GLY A 9 -0.71 6.80 -11.90
C GLY A 9 -2.12 6.36 -12.29
N GLY A 10 -2.56 5.23 -11.75
CA GLY A 10 -3.93 4.72 -11.91
C GLY A 10 -4.62 4.59 -10.55
N SER A 11 -5.14 3.40 -10.26
CA SER A 11 -5.77 3.07 -8.98
C SER A 11 -4.84 2.36 -7.99
N GLN A 12 -3.67 1.91 -8.42
CA GLN A 12 -2.75 1.16 -7.57
C GLN A 12 -2.11 2.08 -6.52
N PHE A 13 -2.15 1.65 -5.27
CA PHE A 13 -1.54 2.35 -4.14
C PHE A 13 -0.72 1.38 -3.28
N PHE A 14 0.04 1.95 -2.36
CA PHE A 14 0.83 1.21 -1.37
C PHE A 14 0.87 2.01 -0.08
N LEU A 15 1.10 1.31 1.03
CA LEU A 15 1.34 1.88 2.35
C LEU A 15 2.80 1.61 2.73
N THR A 16 3.47 2.59 3.32
CA THR A 16 4.84 2.43 3.81
C THR A 16 4.81 2.12 5.30
N THR A 17 5.60 1.15 5.74
CA THR A 17 5.75 0.75 7.15
C THR A 17 7.02 1.31 7.80
N VAL A 18 7.87 1.95 7.00
CA VAL A 18 9.08 2.69 7.40
C VAL A 18 9.22 3.95 6.57
N ALA A 19 10.11 4.87 6.96
CA ALA A 19 10.42 6.05 6.16
C ALA A 19 11.14 5.65 4.86
N THR A 20 10.66 6.14 3.71
CA THR A 20 11.19 5.81 2.37
C THR A 20 11.55 7.07 1.55
N PRO A 21 12.50 7.91 1.99
CA PRO A 21 12.80 9.19 1.34
C PRO A 21 13.25 9.08 -0.12
N TRP A 22 13.79 7.92 -0.54
CA TRP A 22 14.17 7.67 -1.94
C TRP A 22 12.98 7.60 -2.91
N LEU A 23 11.74 7.48 -2.41
CA LEU A 23 10.52 7.52 -3.23
C LEU A 23 9.99 8.94 -3.47
N ASN A 24 10.55 9.95 -2.79
CA ASN A 24 10.10 11.33 -2.87
C ASN A 24 10.21 11.86 -4.31
N GLY A 25 9.19 12.59 -4.77
CA GLY A 25 9.11 13.12 -6.12
C GLY A 25 8.74 12.10 -7.22
N ASN A 26 8.91 10.79 -6.96
CA ASN A 26 8.58 9.72 -7.89
C ASN A 26 7.18 9.14 -7.65
N HIS A 27 6.73 9.14 -6.39
CA HIS A 27 5.41 8.64 -5.99
C HIS A 27 4.64 9.70 -5.22
N ALA A 28 3.45 10.04 -5.69
CA ALA A 28 2.59 10.99 -5.00
C ALA A 28 2.10 10.41 -3.66
N VAL A 29 2.34 11.13 -2.56
CA VAL A 29 1.79 10.87 -1.22
C VAL A 29 0.49 11.66 -1.10
N PHE A 30 -0.58 11.00 -0.65
CA PHE A 30 -1.94 11.58 -0.65
C PHE A 30 -2.75 11.28 0.62
N GLY A 31 -2.16 10.64 1.62
CA GLY A 31 -2.83 10.30 2.88
C GLY A 31 -1.92 9.51 3.81
N GLU A 32 -2.41 9.27 5.02
CA GLU A 32 -1.76 8.48 6.05
C GLU A 32 -2.75 7.55 6.74
N VAL A 33 -2.24 6.48 7.35
CA VAL A 33 -3.04 5.56 8.15
C VAL A 33 -3.19 6.15 9.54
N VAL A 34 -4.41 6.50 9.92
CA VAL A 34 -4.72 7.08 11.25
C VAL A 34 -5.15 6.03 12.28
N ASP A 35 -5.60 4.85 11.82
CA ASP A 35 -6.00 3.71 12.65
C ASP A 35 -5.78 2.39 11.89
N GLY A 36 -5.61 1.27 12.60
CA GLY A 36 -5.44 -0.07 12.02
C GLY A 36 -4.04 -0.40 11.50
N MET A 37 -2.99 0.24 12.02
CA MET A 37 -1.60 -0.05 11.65
C MET A 37 -1.15 -1.48 12.00
N ASP A 38 -1.77 -2.11 12.99
CA ASP A 38 -1.58 -3.52 13.32
C ASP A 38 -2.03 -4.44 12.16
N VAL A 39 -3.15 -4.13 11.51
CA VAL A 39 -3.63 -4.85 10.31
C VAL A 39 -2.67 -4.66 9.15
N VAL A 40 -2.19 -3.42 8.91
CA VAL A 40 -1.18 -3.14 7.88
C VAL A 40 0.08 -3.98 8.11
N THR A 41 0.56 -4.03 9.35
CA THR A 41 1.74 -4.81 9.75
C THR A 41 1.50 -6.32 9.60
N ALA A 42 0.31 -6.82 9.90
CA ALA A 42 -0.05 -8.22 9.72
C ALA A 42 -0.04 -8.62 8.23
N ILE A 43 -0.57 -7.76 7.35
CA ILE A 43 -0.54 -7.97 5.89
C ILE A 43 0.91 -7.96 5.38
N GLU A 44 1.74 -7.00 5.81
CA GLU A 44 3.16 -6.92 5.42
C GLU A 44 3.94 -8.20 5.73
N ARG A 45 3.65 -8.80 6.90
CA ARG A 45 4.33 -9.99 7.44
C ARG A 45 3.72 -11.32 6.99
N CYS A 46 2.66 -11.31 6.18
CA CYS A 46 2.03 -12.54 5.73
C CYS A 46 3.02 -13.42 4.93
N ARG A 47 2.74 -14.72 4.87
CA ARG A 47 3.51 -15.65 4.04
C ARG A 47 3.36 -15.27 2.56
N LYS A 48 4.47 -15.16 1.84
CA LYS A 48 4.52 -14.80 0.42
C LYS A 48 4.96 -15.97 -0.45
N LEU A 49 4.47 -15.98 -1.68
CA LEU A 49 4.91 -16.82 -2.80
C LEU A 49 5.97 -16.07 -3.63
N PRO A 50 6.61 -16.70 -4.64
CA PRO A 50 7.50 -16.00 -5.55
C PRO A 50 6.85 -14.76 -6.18
N GLY A 51 7.63 -13.67 -6.30
CA GLY A 51 7.13 -12.37 -6.78
C GLY A 51 6.36 -11.56 -5.74
N ASP A 52 6.61 -11.80 -4.45
CA ASP A 52 6.02 -11.10 -3.30
C ASP A 52 4.48 -11.16 -3.20
N ARG A 53 3.86 -12.11 -3.90
CA ARG A 53 2.41 -12.32 -3.84
C ARG A 53 2.04 -13.01 -2.51
N PRO A 54 1.09 -12.48 -1.72
CA PRO A 54 0.57 -13.18 -0.55
C PRO A 54 0.09 -14.60 -0.89
N ALA A 55 0.45 -15.57 -0.05
CA ALA A 55 0.07 -16.96 -0.25
C ALA A 55 -1.42 -17.19 0.00
N GLU A 56 -1.97 -16.46 0.97
CA GLU A 56 -3.41 -16.39 1.20
C GLU A 56 -3.97 -15.07 0.64
N PRO A 57 -5.16 -15.06 0.02
CA PRO A 57 -5.77 -13.85 -0.52
C PRO A 57 -5.96 -12.76 0.56
N GLN A 58 -5.47 -11.55 0.29
CA GLN A 58 -5.74 -10.35 1.09
C GLN A 58 -6.81 -9.53 0.36
N GLN A 59 -7.95 -9.28 0.99
CA GLN A 59 -9.13 -8.71 0.33
C GLN A 59 -9.63 -7.44 1.02
N ILE A 60 -9.95 -6.43 0.23
CA ILE A 60 -10.75 -5.29 0.70
C ILE A 60 -12.21 -5.71 0.63
N ILE A 61 -12.78 -6.08 1.78
CA ILE A 61 -14.16 -6.60 1.86
C ILE A 61 -15.19 -5.47 1.72
N SER A 62 -14.91 -4.31 2.29
CA SER A 62 -15.73 -3.11 2.15
C SER A 62 -14.86 -1.86 2.22
N CYS A 63 -15.34 -0.77 1.65
CA CYS A 63 -14.72 0.55 1.73
C CYS A 63 -15.82 1.59 1.93
N THR A 64 -15.56 2.58 2.77
CA THR A 64 -16.51 3.66 3.06
C THR A 64 -15.75 4.98 3.09
N VAL A 65 -16.31 5.98 2.42
CA VAL A 65 -15.82 7.36 2.55
C VAL A 65 -16.49 7.95 3.79
N VAL A 66 -15.69 8.27 4.79
CA VAL A 66 -16.14 8.98 5.99
C VAL A 66 -16.16 10.49 5.70
N GLN A 67 -17.20 11.18 6.17
CA GLN A 67 -17.35 12.63 6.04
C GLN A 67 -16.80 13.35 7.27
#